data_AF-A0A3C1FAN3-F1
#
_entry.id   AF-A0A3C1FAN3-F1
#
_cell.length_a   1.000
_cell.length_b   1.000
_cell.length_c   1.000
_cell.angle_alpha   90.00
_cell.angle_beta   90.00
_cell.angle_gamma   90.00
#
_symmetry.space_group_name_H-M   'P 1'
#
loop_
_entity.id
_entity.type
_entity.pdbx_description
1 polymer ?
#
loop_
_entity_poly.entity_id
_entity_poly.type
_entity_poly.pdbx_seq_one_letter_code
_entity_poly.pdbx_strand_id
1 'polypeptide(L)'
;TLDAKLTKAVTAATLKNQAGVAGASEVINAYNTFAKSVQAKQYHDFNYVFQAMDEVRVTFMALQKKAPETAARAAQIINRPVALANGSYFLTLENYLRMETVNLPQSEQVKFDAFHTALSNALDEANALTVNQALPKAYADSVIAFRKFVRSIKELNANWILQSMMNPMDEFNAQLKKNPQLGPAMAKEFVKPIKTSWGTVKPVDFINEYAITLQGPVQDDLFDFRDNLNRFAR
;
A
#
# COMPACT_ATOMS: atom_id res chain seq x y z
N THR A 1 23.00 10.84 9.37
CA THR A 1 22.44 11.37 8.11
C THR A 1 20.93 11.51 8.24
N LEU A 2 20.30 12.28 7.35
CA LEU A 2 18.84 12.41 7.29
C LEU A 2 18.17 11.02 7.18
N ASP A 3 18.79 10.11 6.42
CA ASP A 3 18.39 8.71 6.30
C ASP A 3 18.37 7.94 7.64
N ALA A 4 19.39 8.09 8.47
CA ALA A 4 19.43 7.39 9.76
C ALA A 4 18.34 7.89 10.74
N LYS A 5 17.97 9.18 10.65
CA LYS A 5 16.88 9.77 11.46
C LYS A 5 15.51 9.38 10.91
N LEU A 6 15.35 9.32 9.58
CA LEU A 6 14.13 8.86 8.92
C LEU A 6 13.88 7.37 9.19
N THR A 7 14.91 6.53 9.09
CA THR A 7 14.85 5.10 9.44
C THR A 7 14.48 4.91 10.90
N LYS A 8 15.12 5.62 11.84
CA LYS A 8 14.74 5.52 13.27
C LYS A 8 13.33 6.01 13.56
N ALA A 9 12.89 7.09 12.92
CA ALA A 9 11.54 7.63 13.10
C ALA A 9 10.47 6.69 12.50
N VAL A 10 10.75 6.08 11.36
CA VAL A 10 9.89 5.05 10.75
C VAL A 10 9.87 3.78 11.60
N THR A 11 11.02 3.30 12.10
CA THR A 11 11.07 2.13 12.99
C THR A 11 10.32 2.39 14.32
N ALA A 12 10.43 3.58 14.90
CA ALA A 12 9.79 3.92 16.17
C ALA A 12 8.27 4.17 16.06
N ALA A 13 7.81 4.81 14.98
CA ALA A 13 6.38 5.08 14.79
C ALA A 13 5.57 3.86 14.33
N THR A 14 6.24 2.85 13.77
CA THR A 14 5.62 1.74 13.03
C THR A 14 5.51 0.45 13.86
N LEU A 15 6.15 0.34 15.02
CA LEU A 15 6.37 -0.97 15.65
C LEU A 15 5.94 -1.02 17.11
N LYS A 16 4.64 -1.16 17.35
CA LYS A 16 4.12 -1.87 18.53
C LYS A 16 3.78 -3.30 18.13
N ASN A 17 4.81 -4.16 18.04
CA ASN A 17 4.78 -5.62 18.20
C ASN A 17 6.21 -6.17 18.00
N GLN A 18 6.80 -6.72 19.07
CA GLN A 18 8.23 -7.06 19.14
C GLN A 18 8.69 -8.14 18.13
N ALA A 19 7.79 -9.01 17.64
CA ALA A 19 8.12 -10.04 16.65
C ALA A 19 8.24 -9.52 15.20
N GLY A 20 7.58 -8.41 14.85
CA GLY A 20 7.64 -7.83 13.50
C GLY A 20 8.89 -6.97 13.26
N VAL A 21 9.46 -6.39 14.33
CA VAL A 21 10.60 -5.46 14.26
C VAL A 21 11.86 -6.12 13.73
N ALA A 22 12.18 -7.30 14.26
CA ALA A 22 13.38 -8.03 13.90
C ALA A 22 13.33 -8.47 12.43
N GLY A 23 12.22 -9.09 12.00
CA GLY A 23 12.04 -9.52 10.61
C GLY A 23 12.00 -8.36 9.61
N ALA A 24 11.41 -7.21 9.96
CA ALA A 24 11.49 -6.01 9.13
C ALA A 24 12.93 -5.51 8.97
N SER A 25 13.71 -5.55 10.05
CA SER A 25 15.12 -5.13 10.04
C SER A 25 15.98 -6.05 9.17
N GLU A 26 15.75 -7.37 9.22
CA GLU A 26 16.40 -8.36 8.35
C GLU A 26 16.16 -8.06 6.87
N VAL A 27 14.89 -7.85 6.49
CA VAL A 27 14.50 -7.50 5.11
C VAL A 27 15.17 -6.20 4.64
N ILE A 28 15.17 -5.17 5.48
CA ILE A 28 15.78 -3.87 5.14
C ILE A 28 17.31 -4.01 5.00
N ASN A 29 17.94 -4.83 5.85
CA ASN A 29 19.37 -5.09 5.77
C ASN A 29 19.74 -5.87 4.51
N ALA A 30 18.98 -6.91 4.16
CA ALA A 30 19.12 -7.65 2.90
C ALA A 30 19.02 -6.70 1.70
N TYR A 31 18.02 -5.82 1.71
CA TYR A 31 17.85 -4.81 0.67
C TYR A 31 19.04 -3.84 0.58
N ASN A 32 19.56 -3.35 1.70
CA ASN A 32 20.72 -2.45 1.70
C ASN A 32 21.97 -3.12 1.12
N THR A 33 22.16 -4.42 1.40
CA THR A 33 23.25 -5.22 0.85
C THR A 33 23.08 -5.39 -0.67
N PHE A 34 21.87 -5.74 -1.12
CA PHE A 34 21.52 -5.79 -2.54
C PHE A 34 21.79 -4.46 -3.25
N ALA A 35 21.24 -3.35 -2.72
CA ALA A 35 21.35 -2.04 -3.36
C ALA A 35 22.82 -1.61 -3.53
N LYS A 36 23.68 -1.92 -2.55
CA LYS A 36 25.13 -1.66 -2.65
C LYS A 36 25.81 -2.55 -3.69
N SER A 37 25.44 -3.84 -3.78
CA SER A 37 26.12 -4.78 -4.69
C SER A 37 25.81 -4.51 -6.15
N VAL A 38 24.61 -4.02 -6.46
CA VAL A 38 24.18 -3.72 -7.83
C VAL A 38 24.51 -2.30 -8.30
N GLN A 39 24.91 -1.39 -7.40
CA GLN A 39 25.14 0.03 -7.75
C GLN A 39 26.18 0.25 -8.86
N ALA A 40 27.20 -0.62 -8.91
CA ALA A 40 28.25 -0.57 -9.94
C ALA A 40 27.96 -1.45 -11.17
N LYS A 41 26.77 -2.06 -11.24
CA LYS A 41 26.40 -3.00 -12.31
C LYS A 41 25.65 -2.32 -13.44
N GLN A 42 25.70 -2.94 -14.61
CA GLN A 42 24.89 -2.53 -15.76
C GLN A 42 23.48 -3.09 -15.61
N TYR A 43 22.52 -2.45 -16.27
CA TYR A 43 21.11 -2.89 -16.26
C TYR A 43 20.93 -4.33 -16.74
N HIS A 44 21.69 -4.71 -17.78
CA HIS A 44 21.57 -6.02 -18.43
C HIS A 44 22.31 -7.16 -17.71
N ASP A 45 22.87 -6.92 -16.52
CA ASP A 45 23.54 -7.96 -15.72
C ASP A 45 22.52 -8.86 -14.98
N PHE A 46 21.50 -9.35 -15.71
CA PHE A 46 20.29 -9.95 -15.14
C PHE A 46 20.59 -11.06 -14.11
N ASN A 47 21.46 -12.00 -14.48
CA ASN A 47 21.85 -13.13 -13.62
C ASN A 47 22.43 -12.65 -12.28
N TYR A 48 23.29 -11.64 -12.30
CA TYR A 48 23.91 -11.12 -11.09
C TYR A 48 22.88 -10.39 -10.22
N VAL A 49 22.03 -9.56 -10.85
CA VAL A 49 21.02 -8.79 -10.12
C VAL A 49 20.01 -9.72 -9.43
N PHE A 50 19.56 -10.79 -10.11
CA PHE A 50 18.67 -11.77 -9.50
C PHE A 50 19.34 -12.57 -8.37
N GLN A 51 20.60 -13.00 -8.55
CA GLN A 51 21.36 -13.66 -7.49
C GLN A 51 21.53 -12.75 -6.26
N ALA A 52 21.88 -11.49 -6.47
CA ALA A 52 22.01 -10.52 -5.39
C ALA A 52 20.67 -10.20 -4.70
N MET A 53 19.55 -10.33 -5.42
CA MET A 53 18.21 -10.08 -4.89
C MET A 53 17.64 -11.24 -4.08
N ASP A 54 18.21 -12.45 -4.20
CA ASP A 54 17.62 -13.66 -3.62
C ASP A 54 17.45 -13.58 -2.09
N GLU A 55 18.40 -12.97 -1.38
CA GLU A 55 18.30 -12.77 0.07
C GLU A 55 17.13 -11.84 0.43
N VAL A 56 16.89 -10.80 -0.38
CA VAL A 56 15.74 -9.90 -0.22
C VAL A 56 14.44 -10.69 -0.41
N ARG A 57 14.39 -11.54 -1.44
CA ARG A 57 13.25 -12.43 -1.70
C ARG A 57 12.99 -13.34 -0.50
N VAL A 58 13.99 -14.09 -0.04
CA VAL A 58 13.84 -15.08 1.03
C VAL A 58 13.37 -14.42 2.33
N THR A 59 14.04 -13.35 2.76
CA THR A 59 13.69 -12.64 3.99
C THR A 59 12.31 -11.98 3.90
N PHE A 60 11.97 -11.37 2.76
CA PHE A 60 10.66 -10.74 2.58
C PHE A 60 9.53 -11.76 2.58
N MET A 61 9.67 -12.88 1.87
CA MET A 61 8.66 -13.95 1.85
C MET A 61 8.44 -14.56 3.23
N ALA A 62 9.52 -14.70 4.03
CA ALA A 62 9.42 -15.14 5.41
C ALA A 62 8.67 -14.13 6.30
N LEU A 63 8.93 -12.82 6.13
CA LEU A 63 8.23 -11.76 6.85
C LEU A 63 6.75 -11.68 6.44
N GLN A 64 6.44 -11.75 5.15
CA GLN A 64 5.08 -11.74 4.62
C GLN A 64 4.22 -12.84 5.23
N LYS A 65 4.79 -14.05 5.40
CA LYS A 65 4.10 -15.19 6.02
C LYS A 65 3.84 -15.00 7.51
N LYS A 66 4.75 -14.34 8.24
CA LYS A 66 4.67 -14.19 9.70
C LYS A 66 3.92 -12.94 10.15
N ALA A 67 4.09 -11.83 9.44
CA ALA A 67 3.62 -10.50 9.84
C ALA A 67 3.30 -9.64 8.60
N PRO A 68 2.18 -9.90 7.89
CA PRO A 68 1.84 -9.27 6.61
C PRO A 68 1.75 -7.74 6.69
N GLU A 69 1.16 -7.18 7.76
CA GLU A 69 1.09 -5.71 7.91
C GLU A 69 2.50 -5.07 8.05
N THR A 70 3.41 -5.77 8.73
CA THR A 70 4.80 -5.31 8.86
C THR A 70 5.56 -5.46 7.55
N ALA A 71 5.29 -6.54 6.80
CA ALA A 71 5.83 -6.73 5.46
C ALA A 71 5.36 -5.64 4.49
N ALA A 72 4.09 -5.20 4.55
CA ALA A 72 3.58 -4.07 3.78
C ALA A 72 4.39 -2.80 4.02
N ARG A 73 4.69 -2.48 5.29
CA ARG A 73 5.55 -1.34 5.65
C ARG A 73 6.98 -1.51 5.14
N ALA A 74 7.55 -2.71 5.25
CA ALA A 74 8.88 -2.99 4.72
C ALA A 74 8.92 -2.89 3.19
N ALA A 75 7.84 -3.28 2.49
CA ALA A 75 7.71 -3.22 1.04
C ALA A 75 7.92 -1.80 0.50
N GLN A 76 7.35 -0.78 1.16
CA GLN A 76 7.56 0.63 0.79
C GLN A 76 9.04 1.05 0.86
N ILE A 77 9.80 0.48 1.80
CA ILE A 77 11.22 0.80 2.01
C ILE A 77 12.08 0.08 0.97
N ILE A 78 11.85 -1.21 0.75
CA ILE A 78 12.67 -2.03 -0.15
C ILE A 78 12.30 -1.81 -1.62
N ASN A 79 11.18 -1.18 -1.94
CA ASN A 79 10.84 -0.83 -3.32
C ASN A 79 11.34 0.56 -3.74
N ARG A 80 12.18 1.21 -2.93
CA ARG A 80 12.78 2.50 -3.31
C ARG A 80 13.71 2.34 -4.53
N PRO A 81 13.90 3.39 -5.34
CA PRO A 81 14.79 3.32 -6.49
C PRO A 81 16.25 3.03 -6.08
N VAL A 82 16.89 2.10 -6.79
CA VAL A 82 18.33 1.85 -6.76
C VAL A 82 18.95 2.38 -8.03
N ALA A 83 19.98 3.21 -7.88
CA ALA A 83 20.81 3.66 -8.99
C ALA A 83 21.76 2.53 -9.42
N LEU A 84 21.79 2.22 -10.72
CA LEU A 84 22.85 1.41 -11.33
C LEU A 84 24.00 2.30 -11.83
N ALA A 85 24.99 1.70 -12.52
CA ALA A 85 26.25 2.36 -12.91
C ALA A 85 26.08 3.85 -13.30
N ASN A 86 26.80 4.71 -12.57
CA ASN A 86 26.83 6.17 -12.72
C ASN A 86 25.45 6.88 -12.67
N GLY A 87 24.43 6.28 -12.05
CA GLY A 87 23.10 6.89 -11.93
C GLY A 87 22.29 6.91 -13.23
N SER A 88 22.76 6.19 -14.25
CA SER A 88 22.17 6.23 -15.61
C SER A 88 20.80 5.54 -15.66
N TYR A 89 20.56 4.58 -14.78
CA TYR A 89 19.30 3.85 -14.65
C TYR A 89 18.90 3.73 -13.18
N PHE A 90 17.62 3.94 -12.91
CA PHE A 90 17.01 3.76 -11.60
C PHE A 90 15.95 2.67 -11.67
N LEU A 91 16.02 1.73 -10.74
CA LEU A 91 15.13 0.57 -10.70
C LEU A 91 14.47 0.46 -9.35
N THR A 92 13.17 0.18 -9.33
CA THR A 92 12.52 -0.38 -8.15
C THR A 92 12.52 -1.89 -8.26
N LEU A 93 12.52 -2.60 -7.14
CA LEU A 93 12.46 -4.07 -7.15
C LEU A 93 11.24 -4.57 -7.93
N GLU A 94 10.07 -3.99 -7.70
CA GLU A 94 8.83 -4.39 -8.37
C GLU A 94 8.92 -4.24 -9.89
N ASN A 95 9.45 -3.11 -10.39
CA ASN A 95 9.58 -2.90 -11.83
C ASN A 95 10.60 -3.85 -12.45
N TYR A 96 11.72 -4.09 -11.76
CA TYR A 96 12.76 -4.98 -12.27
C TYR A 96 12.26 -6.43 -12.34
N LEU A 97 11.59 -6.90 -11.29
CA LEU A 97 10.95 -8.22 -11.27
C LEU A 97 9.92 -8.35 -12.40
N ARG A 98 9.07 -7.34 -12.60
CA ARG A 98 8.06 -7.35 -13.67
C ARG A 98 8.67 -7.46 -15.07
N MET A 99 9.81 -6.82 -15.31
CA MET A 99 10.44 -6.77 -16.62
C MET A 99 11.29 -8.01 -16.92
N GLU A 100 12.00 -8.53 -15.93
CA GLU A 100 13.16 -9.38 -16.19
C GLU A 100 13.03 -10.83 -15.70
N THR A 101 11.94 -11.22 -15.01
CA THR A 101 11.80 -12.63 -14.53
C THR A 101 11.73 -13.65 -15.66
N VAL A 102 11.31 -13.22 -16.86
CA VAL A 102 11.27 -14.05 -18.08
C VAL A 102 12.65 -14.48 -18.58
N ASN A 103 13.73 -13.85 -18.10
CA ASN A 103 15.11 -14.20 -18.48
C ASN A 103 15.70 -15.32 -17.60
N LEU A 104 14.97 -15.79 -16.59
CA LEU A 104 15.43 -16.83 -15.66
C LEU A 104 15.08 -18.25 -16.16
N PRO A 105 15.85 -19.28 -15.74
CA PRO A 105 15.40 -20.66 -15.85
C PRO A 105 14.04 -20.86 -15.13
N GLN A 106 13.18 -21.72 -15.67
CA GLN A 106 11.82 -21.96 -15.18
C GLN A 106 11.74 -22.22 -13.65
N SER A 107 12.72 -22.94 -13.10
CA SER A 107 12.78 -23.26 -11.67
C SER A 107 12.99 -22.04 -10.77
N GLU A 108 13.68 -21.02 -11.26
CA GLU A 108 13.90 -19.76 -10.54
C GLU A 108 12.81 -18.74 -10.85
N GLN A 109 12.30 -18.73 -12.08
CA GLN A 109 11.21 -17.84 -12.50
C GLN A 109 10.01 -17.96 -11.56
N VAL A 110 9.53 -19.18 -11.26
CA VAL A 110 8.38 -19.38 -10.35
C VAL A 110 8.60 -18.76 -8.96
N LYS A 111 9.85 -18.78 -8.45
CA LYS A 111 10.17 -18.20 -7.14
C LYS A 111 10.12 -16.68 -7.17
N PHE A 112 10.66 -16.07 -8.22
CA PHE A 112 10.69 -14.62 -8.37
C PHE A 112 9.33 -14.04 -8.81
N ASP A 113 8.51 -14.79 -9.54
CA ASP A 113 7.13 -14.40 -9.85
C ASP A 113 6.26 -14.42 -8.57
N ALA A 114 6.44 -15.42 -7.71
CA ALA A 114 5.79 -15.45 -6.40
C ALA A 114 6.23 -14.27 -5.52
N PHE A 115 7.52 -13.90 -5.57
CA PHE A 115 8.05 -12.73 -4.87
C PHE A 115 7.49 -11.43 -5.42
N HIS A 116 7.46 -11.26 -6.74
CA HIS A 116 6.86 -10.11 -7.42
C HIS A 116 5.42 -9.92 -7.00
N THR A 117 4.63 -10.99 -7.04
CA THR A 117 3.23 -10.99 -6.61
C THR A 117 3.09 -10.58 -5.15
N ALA A 118 3.90 -11.16 -4.25
CA ALA A 118 3.87 -10.82 -2.83
C ALA A 118 4.27 -9.36 -2.55
N LEU A 119 5.32 -8.87 -3.21
CA LEU A 119 5.80 -7.50 -3.09
C LEU A 119 4.76 -6.49 -3.61
N SER A 120 4.16 -6.76 -4.77
CA SER A 120 3.09 -5.94 -5.36
C SER A 120 1.87 -5.85 -4.43
N ASN A 121 1.41 -6.99 -3.91
CA ASN A 121 0.29 -7.04 -2.97
C ASN A 121 0.59 -6.26 -1.67
N ALA A 122 1.81 -6.39 -1.14
CA ALA A 122 2.25 -5.71 0.07
C ALA A 122 2.38 -4.19 -0.13
N LEU A 123 2.84 -3.74 -1.31
CA LEU A 123 2.87 -2.32 -1.67
C LEU A 123 1.46 -1.74 -1.78
N ASP A 124 0.55 -2.48 -2.42
CA ASP A 124 -0.85 -2.09 -2.48
C ASP A 124 -1.47 -2.04 -1.07
N GLU A 125 -1.10 -2.97 -0.17
CA GLU A 125 -1.54 -2.97 1.22
C GLU A 125 -1.01 -1.75 1.97
N ALA A 126 0.27 -1.44 1.82
CA ALA A 126 0.89 -0.29 2.46
C ALA A 126 0.24 1.03 2.01
N ASN A 127 -0.10 1.14 0.73
CA ASN A 127 -0.84 2.28 0.18
C ASN A 127 -2.23 2.41 0.82
N ALA A 128 -2.92 1.29 1.08
CA ALA A 128 -4.20 1.30 1.78
C ALA A 128 -4.06 1.78 3.25
N LEU A 129 -2.96 1.43 3.91
CA LEU A 129 -2.65 1.82 5.29
C LEU A 129 -2.13 3.25 5.42
N THR A 130 -1.69 3.87 4.33
CA THR A 130 -1.09 5.20 4.35
C THR A 130 -2.19 6.25 4.15
N VAL A 131 -2.59 6.88 5.24
CA VAL A 131 -3.43 8.08 5.24
C VAL A 131 -2.58 9.29 5.67
N ASN A 132 -2.82 10.45 5.06
CA ASN A 132 -2.13 11.68 5.42
C ASN A 132 -2.24 11.95 6.93
N GLN A 133 -1.10 12.00 7.63
CA GLN A 133 -1.02 12.18 9.09
C GLN A 133 -1.49 13.58 9.56
N ALA A 134 -1.63 14.54 8.64
CA ALA A 134 -2.22 15.85 8.93
C ALA A 134 -3.75 15.81 9.05
N LEU A 135 -4.40 14.71 8.67
CA LEU A 135 -5.84 14.55 8.81
C LEU A 135 -6.24 14.22 10.26
N PRO A 136 -7.48 14.56 10.67
CA PRO A 136 -7.98 14.21 11.99
C PRO A 136 -7.84 12.70 12.24
N LYS A 137 -7.28 12.32 13.40
CA LYS A 137 -6.94 10.94 13.71
C LYS A 137 -8.13 9.97 13.57
N ALA A 138 -9.29 10.35 14.09
CA ALA A 138 -10.49 9.51 14.05
C ALA A 138 -10.94 9.23 12.60
N TYR A 139 -10.92 10.27 11.75
CA TYR A 139 -11.17 10.13 10.31
C TYR A 139 -10.11 9.27 9.61
N ALA A 140 -8.83 9.48 9.90
CA ALA A 140 -7.76 8.69 9.29
C ALA A 140 -7.87 7.20 9.65
N ASP A 141 -8.13 6.89 10.93
CA ASP A 141 -8.27 5.52 11.42
C ASP A 141 -9.53 4.84 10.82
N SER A 142 -10.64 5.57 10.64
CA SER A 142 -11.85 5.03 10.01
C SER A 142 -11.67 4.77 8.52
N VAL A 143 -10.96 5.63 7.79
CA VAL A 143 -10.59 5.40 6.38
C VAL A 143 -9.67 4.18 6.23
N ILE A 144 -8.69 4.00 7.12
CA ILE A 144 -7.83 2.81 7.14
C ILE A 144 -8.66 1.54 7.37
N ALA A 145 -9.58 1.56 8.33
CA ALA A 145 -10.46 0.43 8.63
C ALA A 145 -11.34 0.05 7.43
N PHE A 146 -11.95 1.05 6.79
CA PHE A 146 -12.71 0.88 5.55
C PHE A 146 -11.87 0.20 4.45
N ARG A 147 -10.67 0.71 4.17
CA ARG A 147 -9.79 0.14 3.14
C ARG A 147 -9.33 -1.28 3.47
N LYS A 148 -9.01 -1.56 4.74
CA LYS A 148 -8.68 -2.91 5.20
C LYS A 148 -9.85 -3.86 4.96
N PHE A 149 -11.06 -3.45 5.31
CA PHE A 149 -12.27 -4.25 5.11
C PHE A 149 -12.49 -4.57 3.62
N VAL A 150 -12.50 -3.55 2.75
CA VAL A 150 -12.69 -3.72 1.29
C VAL A 150 -11.61 -4.59 0.65
N ARG A 151 -10.38 -4.61 1.17
CA ARG A 151 -9.33 -5.53 0.69
C ARG A 151 -9.51 -6.95 1.18
N SER A 152 -10.11 -7.14 2.35
CA SER A 152 -10.27 -8.46 2.98
C SER A 152 -11.36 -9.32 2.33
N ILE A 153 -12.33 -8.70 1.66
CA ILE A 153 -13.40 -9.41 0.97
C ILE A 153 -12.89 -10.02 -0.33
N LYS A 154 -13.15 -11.33 -0.50
CA LYS A 154 -12.65 -12.11 -1.63
C LYS A 154 -13.51 -11.96 -2.89
N GLU A 155 -14.74 -11.50 -2.72
CA GLU A 155 -15.74 -11.32 -3.77
C GLU A 155 -16.52 -10.02 -3.52
N LEU A 156 -17.15 -9.50 -4.57
CA LEU A 156 -17.96 -8.29 -4.50
C LEU A 156 -19.19 -8.52 -3.59
N ASN A 157 -19.26 -7.77 -2.50
CA ASN A 157 -20.47 -7.64 -1.68
C ASN A 157 -20.77 -6.17 -1.43
N ALA A 158 -21.64 -5.61 -2.26
CA ALA A 158 -21.89 -4.18 -2.27
C ALA A 158 -22.44 -3.64 -0.95
N ASN A 159 -23.39 -4.35 -0.32
CA ASN A 159 -23.97 -3.94 0.95
C ASN A 159 -22.90 -3.83 2.05
N TRP A 160 -22.01 -4.81 2.14
CA TRP A 160 -20.92 -4.79 3.13
C TRP A 160 -19.93 -3.65 2.87
N ILE A 161 -19.56 -3.42 1.61
CA ILE A 161 -18.67 -2.33 1.23
C ILE A 161 -19.30 -0.97 1.57
N LEU A 162 -20.58 -0.75 1.24
CA LEU A 162 -21.29 0.49 1.57
C LEU A 162 -21.44 0.69 3.08
N GLN A 163 -21.78 -0.35 3.84
CA GLN A 163 -21.87 -0.27 5.30
C GLN A 163 -20.51 0.08 5.94
N SER A 164 -19.41 -0.42 5.39
CA SER A 164 -18.08 -0.07 5.86
C SER A 164 -17.69 1.40 5.61
N MET A 165 -18.43 2.13 4.77
CA MET A 165 -18.26 3.57 4.54
C MET A 165 -18.97 4.45 5.59
N MET A 166 -19.84 3.90 6.43
CA MET A 166 -20.65 4.70 7.37
C MET A 166 -19.77 5.46 8.38
N ASN A 167 -18.87 4.76 9.05
CA ASN A 167 -17.98 5.39 10.03
C ASN A 167 -17.06 6.49 9.44
N PRO A 168 -16.36 6.28 8.29
CA PRO A 168 -15.60 7.38 7.68
C PRO A 168 -16.48 8.51 7.14
N MET A 169 -17.72 8.24 6.71
CA MET A 169 -18.69 9.28 6.34
C MET A 169 -19.09 10.14 7.55
N ASP A 170 -19.42 9.51 8.68
CA ASP A 170 -19.78 10.21 9.92
C ASP A 170 -18.63 11.10 10.40
N GLU A 171 -17.41 10.57 10.41
CA GLU A 171 -16.22 11.34 10.75
C GLU A 171 -15.96 12.47 9.75
N PHE A 172 -16.12 12.23 8.45
CA PHE A 172 -15.99 13.26 7.42
C PHE A 172 -16.96 14.43 7.70
N ASN A 173 -18.23 14.12 7.92
CA ASN A 173 -19.28 15.09 8.16
C ASN A 173 -19.06 15.86 9.48
N ALA A 174 -18.63 15.16 10.54
CA ALA A 174 -18.31 15.78 11.82
C ALA A 174 -17.12 16.74 11.72
N GLN A 175 -16.07 16.35 11.00
CA GLN A 175 -14.88 17.18 10.80
C GLN A 175 -15.16 18.34 9.85
N LEU A 176 -15.99 18.15 8.81
CA LEU A 176 -16.36 19.22 7.88
C LEU A 176 -17.13 20.34 8.59
N LYS A 177 -18.03 19.98 9.52
CA LYS A 177 -18.76 20.96 10.34
C LYS A 177 -17.83 21.78 11.25
N LYS A 178 -16.81 21.13 11.83
CA LYS A 178 -15.86 21.77 12.76
C LYS A 178 -14.80 22.59 12.02
N ASN A 179 -14.26 22.04 10.93
CA ASN A 179 -13.11 22.55 10.19
C ASN A 179 -13.34 22.42 8.67
N PRO A 180 -14.15 23.28 8.05
CA PRO A 180 -14.52 23.15 6.63
C PRO A 180 -13.31 23.12 5.67
N GLN A 181 -12.20 23.76 6.06
CA GLN A 181 -10.95 23.80 5.27
C GLN A 181 -10.29 22.43 5.09
N LEU A 182 -10.60 21.45 5.95
CA LEU A 182 -10.09 20.08 5.82
C LEU A 182 -10.86 19.26 4.76
N GLY A 183 -12.03 19.73 4.31
CA GLY A 183 -12.89 19.04 3.35
C GLY A 183 -12.14 18.53 2.12
N PRO A 184 -11.37 19.37 1.41
CA PRO A 184 -10.58 18.93 0.25
C PRO A 184 -9.56 17.83 0.56
N ALA A 185 -8.81 17.96 1.65
CA ALA A 185 -7.80 16.97 2.01
C ALA A 185 -8.42 15.63 2.42
N MET A 186 -9.51 15.68 3.19
CA MET A 186 -10.26 14.49 3.59
C MET A 186 -10.88 13.79 2.37
N ALA A 187 -11.50 14.54 1.46
CA ALA A 187 -12.15 13.98 0.27
C ALA A 187 -11.11 13.34 -0.67
N LYS A 188 -10.00 14.04 -0.96
CA LYS A 188 -8.90 13.51 -1.78
C LYS A 188 -8.30 12.23 -1.21
N GLU A 189 -8.29 12.09 0.12
CA GLU A 189 -7.91 10.84 0.76
C GLU A 189 -8.96 9.75 0.56
N PHE A 190 -10.24 10.03 0.84
CA PHE A 190 -11.30 9.02 0.76
C PHE A 190 -11.43 8.41 -0.64
N VAL A 191 -11.41 9.23 -1.68
CA VAL A 191 -11.69 8.81 -3.07
C VAL A 191 -10.58 7.98 -3.71
N LYS A 192 -9.44 7.76 -3.01
CA LYS A 192 -8.36 6.93 -3.55
C LYS A 192 -8.87 5.52 -3.88
N PRO A 193 -8.58 4.98 -5.08
CA PRO A 193 -9.01 3.64 -5.45
C PRO A 193 -8.44 2.56 -4.53
N ILE A 194 -9.24 1.53 -4.28
CA ILE A 194 -8.86 0.37 -3.46
C ILE A 194 -8.82 -0.86 -4.36
N LYS A 195 -7.62 -1.41 -4.58
CA LYS A 195 -7.46 -2.66 -5.31
C LYS A 195 -7.86 -3.85 -4.44
N THR A 196 -8.62 -4.77 -5.01
CA THR A 196 -9.03 -6.04 -4.41
C THR A 196 -8.62 -7.20 -5.34
N SER A 197 -8.81 -8.45 -4.91
CA SER A 197 -8.53 -9.63 -5.76
C SER A 197 -9.50 -9.77 -6.95
N TRP A 198 -10.64 -9.10 -6.90
CA TRP A 198 -11.73 -9.23 -7.88
C TRP A 198 -11.99 -7.95 -8.67
N GLY A 199 -11.26 -6.87 -8.38
CA GLY A 199 -11.42 -5.60 -9.09
C GLY A 199 -10.79 -4.42 -8.38
N THR A 200 -11.29 -3.23 -8.70
CA THR A 200 -10.88 -1.98 -8.05
C THR A 200 -12.12 -1.23 -7.63
N VAL A 201 -12.23 -0.92 -6.34
CA VAL A 201 -13.30 -0.11 -5.78
C VAL A 201 -12.88 1.36 -5.85
N LYS A 202 -13.60 2.14 -6.65
CA LYS A 202 -13.53 3.61 -6.65
C LYS A 202 -14.69 4.12 -5.80
N PRO A 203 -14.47 4.70 -4.61
CA PRO A 203 -15.56 4.92 -3.66
C PRO A 203 -16.74 5.74 -4.18
N VAL A 204 -16.48 6.80 -4.95
CA VAL A 204 -17.54 7.63 -5.55
C VAL A 204 -18.38 6.83 -6.55
N ASP A 205 -17.72 6.15 -7.50
CA ASP A 205 -18.40 5.34 -8.51
C ASP A 205 -19.19 4.20 -7.84
N PHE A 206 -18.60 3.60 -6.81
CA PHE A 206 -19.21 2.51 -6.07
C PHE A 206 -20.49 2.94 -5.33
N ILE A 207 -20.47 4.11 -4.66
CA ILE A 207 -21.68 4.68 -4.07
C ILE A 207 -22.72 4.94 -5.16
N ASN A 208 -22.32 5.53 -6.28
CA ASN A 208 -23.24 5.88 -7.36
C ASN A 208 -23.92 4.65 -7.98
N GLU A 209 -23.19 3.55 -8.13
CA GLU A 209 -23.68 2.32 -8.76
C GLU A 209 -24.50 1.47 -7.78
N TYR A 210 -24.09 1.37 -6.51
CA TYR A 210 -24.64 0.39 -5.59
C TYR A 210 -25.49 0.97 -4.45
N ALA A 211 -25.44 2.26 -4.13
CA ALA A 211 -26.24 2.79 -3.00
C ALA A 211 -27.74 2.60 -3.21
N ILE A 212 -28.20 2.51 -4.46
CA ILE A 212 -29.61 2.19 -4.82
C ILE A 212 -30.10 0.85 -4.27
N THR A 213 -29.19 -0.06 -3.91
CA THR A 213 -29.54 -1.37 -3.33
C THR A 213 -29.84 -1.28 -1.83
N LEU A 214 -29.52 -0.17 -1.18
CA LEU A 214 -29.91 0.14 0.18
C LEU A 214 -31.17 1.01 0.10
N GLN A 215 -32.27 0.57 0.73
CA GLN A 215 -33.51 1.38 0.79
C GLN A 215 -33.54 2.20 2.09
N GLY A 216 -33.98 3.46 2.00
CA GLY A 216 -34.23 4.33 3.16
C GLY A 216 -33.10 5.33 3.44
N PRO A 217 -33.03 5.91 4.65
CA PRO A 217 -32.20 7.09 4.94
C PRO A 217 -30.70 6.91 4.67
N VAL A 218 -30.20 5.68 4.77
CA VAL A 218 -28.80 5.34 4.48
C VAL A 218 -28.43 5.59 3.01
N GLN A 219 -29.39 5.43 2.09
CA GLN A 219 -29.20 5.71 0.67
C GLN A 219 -28.93 7.20 0.44
N ASP A 220 -29.75 8.05 1.04
CA ASP A 220 -29.67 9.50 0.88
C ASP A 220 -28.37 10.03 1.50
N ASP A 221 -28.02 9.54 2.70
CA ASP A 221 -26.75 9.89 3.37
C ASP A 221 -25.53 9.54 2.50
N LEU A 222 -25.55 8.38 1.85
CA LEU A 222 -24.49 7.96 0.94
C LEU A 222 -24.41 8.86 -0.30
N PHE A 223 -25.53 9.25 -0.89
CA PHE A 223 -25.53 10.17 -2.04
C PHE A 223 -25.07 11.57 -1.67
N ASP A 224 -25.49 12.10 -0.52
CA ASP A 224 -25.00 13.37 0.00
C ASP A 224 -23.50 13.32 0.28
N PHE A 225 -23.02 12.21 0.83
CA PHE A 225 -21.60 11.98 1.03
C PHE A 225 -20.84 11.94 -0.30
N ARG A 226 -21.33 11.21 -1.30
CA ARG A 226 -20.78 11.20 -2.68
C ARG A 226 -20.68 12.61 -3.25
N ASP A 227 -21.71 13.43 -3.08
CA ASP A 227 -21.74 14.79 -3.62
C ASP A 227 -20.74 15.70 -2.91
N ASN A 228 -20.59 15.56 -1.60
CA ASN A 228 -19.53 16.22 -0.85
C ASN A 228 -18.13 15.76 -1.32
N LEU A 229 -17.92 14.46 -1.51
CA LEU A 229 -16.65 13.93 -2.04
C LEU A 229 -16.34 14.53 -3.41
N ASN A 230 -17.32 14.56 -4.33
CA ASN A 230 -17.17 15.15 -5.66
C ASN A 230 -16.91 16.66 -5.63
N ARG A 231 -17.53 17.38 -4.69
CA ARG A 231 -17.33 18.81 -4.50
C ARG A 231 -15.92 19.12 -4.01
N PHE A 232 -15.43 18.36 -3.03
CA PHE A 232 -14.17 18.65 -2.33
C PHE A 232 -12.94 17.99 -2.98
N ALA A 233 -13.09 16.90 -3.73
CA ALA A 233 -11.97 16.20 -4.35
C ALA A 233 -11.45 16.83 -5.66
N ARG A 234 -12.16 17.83 -6.20
CA ARG A 234 -11.74 18.60 -7.39
C ARG A 234 -10.46 19.43 -7.17
#